data_AF-A0A1A7C1F9-F1
#
_entry.id   AF-A0A1A7C1F9-F1
#
_cell.length_a   1.000
_cell.length_b   1.000
_cell.length_c   1.000
_cell.angle_alpha   90.00
_cell.angle_beta   90.00
_cell.angle_gamma   90.00
#
_symmetry.space_group_name_H-M   'P 1'
#
loop_
_entity.id
_entity.type
_entity.pdbx_description
1 polymer ?
#
loop_
_entity_poly.entity_id
_entity_poly.type
_entity_poly.pdbx_seq_one_letter_code
_entity_poly.pdbx_strand_id
1 'polypeptide(L)'
;MSTAAEFFHAILRAAIDEIKSRNIPVYTFAFHHDHPGRAVSVCVDTKASSQRSVQESNTVCLEYFMEALADGDLKEASQWPANGGRSLTLADFAAVNIARQEIGDVRVNKQFHGQMIRAVLAFQDEIASLSQEPAELLLTCSGPDEEVEYVWSLPPGVQQ
;
A
#
# COMPACT_ATOMS: atom_id res chain seq x y z
N MET A 1 -11.70 -2.77 -26.76
CA MET A 1 -11.16 -1.88 -25.71
C MET A 1 -11.61 -2.45 -24.39
N SER A 2 -10.69 -2.86 -23.51
CA SER A 2 -11.09 -3.24 -22.15
C SER A 2 -11.50 -1.98 -21.40
N THR A 3 -12.52 -2.10 -20.57
CA THR A 3 -12.87 -1.02 -19.65
C THR A 3 -11.81 -0.90 -18.54
N ALA A 4 -11.72 0.26 -17.90
CA ALA A 4 -10.83 0.44 -16.74
C ALA A 4 -11.10 -0.61 -15.64
N ALA A 5 -12.37 -0.98 -15.44
CA ALA A 5 -12.75 -2.01 -14.47
C ALA A 5 -12.19 -3.39 -14.84
N GLU A 6 -12.35 -3.83 -16.10
CA GLU A 6 -11.79 -5.10 -16.57
C GLU A 6 -10.26 -5.12 -16.46
N PHE A 7 -9.61 -4.00 -16.77
CA PHE A 7 -8.17 -3.83 -16.62
C PHE A 7 -7.73 -4.00 -15.16
N PHE A 8 -8.36 -3.29 -14.21
CA PHE A 8 -8.01 -3.41 -12.79
C PHE A 8 -8.31 -4.80 -12.22
N HIS A 9 -9.43 -5.42 -12.61
CA HIS A 9 -9.76 -6.77 -12.18
C HIS A 9 -8.74 -7.80 -12.66
N ALA A 10 -8.23 -7.64 -13.88
CA ALA A 10 -7.19 -8.52 -14.42
C ALA A 10 -5.89 -8.41 -13.60
N ILE A 11 -5.48 -7.18 -13.23
CA ILE A 11 -4.29 -6.96 -12.39
C ILE A 11 -4.49 -7.57 -11.00
N LEU A 12 -5.62 -7.30 -10.35
CA LEU A 12 -5.90 -7.83 -9.01
C LEU A 12 -5.92 -9.35 -8.99
N ARG A 13 -6.53 -10.00 -9.99
CA ARG A 13 -6.54 -11.45 -10.10
C ARG A 13 -5.14 -12.02 -10.27
N ALA A 14 -4.37 -11.47 -11.20
CA ALA A 14 -2.99 -11.88 -11.42
C ALA A 14 -2.12 -11.68 -10.17
N ALA A 15 -2.33 -10.57 -9.44
CA ALA A 15 -1.62 -10.30 -8.20
C ALA A 15 -1.98 -11.30 -7.10
N ILE A 16 -3.25 -11.60 -6.90
CA ILE A 16 -3.72 -12.59 -5.92
C ILE A 16 -3.12 -13.97 -6.23
N ASP A 17 -3.12 -14.38 -7.50
CA ASP A 17 -2.54 -15.66 -7.92
C ASP A 17 -1.02 -15.69 -7.66
N GLU A 18 -0.31 -14.61 -7.98
CA GLU A 18 1.13 -14.51 -7.70
C GLU A 18 1.42 -14.55 -6.19
N ILE A 19 0.68 -13.79 -5.39
CA ILE A 19 0.80 -13.75 -3.92
C ILE A 19 0.61 -15.15 -3.32
N LYS A 20 -0.43 -15.87 -3.77
CA LYS A 20 -0.69 -17.27 -3.36
C LYS A 20 0.47 -18.17 -3.74
N SER A 21 0.95 -18.09 -4.99
CA SER A 21 2.05 -18.94 -5.47
C SER A 21 3.35 -18.74 -4.67
N ARG A 22 3.58 -17.51 -4.17
CA ARG A 22 4.76 -17.13 -3.39
C ARG A 22 4.54 -17.28 -1.87
N ASN A 23 3.34 -17.64 -1.42
CA ASN A 23 2.95 -17.71 -0.01
C ASN A 23 3.30 -16.44 0.79
N ILE A 24 3.04 -15.26 0.23
CA ILE A 24 3.33 -13.99 0.93
C ILE A 24 2.24 -13.74 1.99
N PRO A 25 2.58 -13.64 3.30
CA PRO A 25 1.59 -13.37 4.33
C PRO A 25 1.19 -11.89 4.32
N VAL A 26 0.05 -11.59 3.69
CA VAL A 26 -0.39 -10.21 3.44
C VAL A 26 -0.74 -9.54 4.77
N TYR A 27 -0.05 -8.44 5.08
CA TYR A 27 -0.36 -7.57 6.20
C TYR A 27 -0.93 -6.23 5.73
N THR A 28 -0.38 -5.72 4.63
CA THR A 28 -0.88 -4.54 3.90
C THR A 28 -0.96 -4.88 2.43
N PHE A 29 -2.08 -4.53 1.80
CA PHE A 29 -2.26 -4.67 0.36
C PHE A 29 -2.46 -3.29 -0.25
N ALA A 30 -1.59 -2.90 -1.18
CA ALA A 30 -1.62 -1.60 -1.84
C ALA A 30 -1.87 -1.74 -3.34
N PHE A 31 -2.91 -1.09 -3.84
CA PHE A 31 -3.16 -0.99 -5.27
C PHE A 31 -2.64 0.35 -5.79
N HIS A 32 -1.52 0.28 -6.50
CA HIS A 32 -0.66 1.40 -6.81
C HIS A 32 -0.80 1.86 -8.26
N HIS A 33 -0.93 3.17 -8.45
CA HIS A 33 -0.83 3.84 -9.75
C HIS A 33 0.49 4.61 -9.82
N ASP A 34 1.42 4.12 -10.64
CA ASP A 34 2.68 4.77 -10.95
C ASP A 34 2.45 5.86 -12.00
N HIS A 35 2.28 7.10 -11.55
CA HIS A 35 2.04 8.24 -12.44
C HIS A 35 3.18 8.44 -13.46
N PRO A 36 4.47 8.48 -13.07
CA PRO A 36 5.58 8.57 -14.02
C PRO A 36 5.65 7.38 -15.00
N GLY A 37 5.45 6.17 -14.49
CA GLY A 37 5.58 4.93 -15.25
C GLY A 37 4.34 4.55 -16.05
N ARG A 38 3.24 5.31 -15.94
CA ARG A 38 1.94 5.05 -16.57
C ARG A 38 1.49 3.60 -16.39
N ALA A 39 1.63 3.08 -15.18
CA ALA A 39 1.37 1.67 -14.89
C ALA A 39 0.56 1.52 -13.60
N VAL A 40 -0.09 0.36 -13.48
CA VAL A 40 -0.78 -0.05 -12.26
C VAL A 40 -0.22 -1.38 -11.79
N SER A 41 -0.05 -1.52 -10.48
CA SER A 41 0.52 -2.72 -9.87
C SER A 41 0.00 -2.92 -8.45
N VAL A 42 0.31 -4.06 -7.86
CA VAL A 42 0.08 -4.31 -6.44
C VAL A 42 1.41 -4.28 -5.69
N CYS A 43 1.43 -3.67 -4.51
CA CYS A 43 2.49 -3.82 -3.53
C CYS A 43 1.91 -4.52 -2.30
N VAL A 44 2.66 -5.46 -1.72
CA VAL A 44 2.27 -6.19 -0.52
C VAL A 44 3.35 -6.06 0.52
N ASP A 45 2.92 -5.67 1.72
CA ASP A 45 3.78 -5.71 2.89
C ASP A 45 3.41 -6.88 3.81
N THR A 46 4.40 -7.33 4.57
CA THR A 46 4.25 -8.36 5.62
C THR A 46 4.44 -7.73 6.99
N LYS A 47 3.91 -8.33 8.04
CA LYS A 47 4.04 -7.82 9.42
C LYS A 47 5.51 -7.66 9.83
N ALA A 48 6.34 -8.64 9.48
CA ALA A 48 7.78 -8.61 9.76
C ALA A 48 8.52 -7.50 8.99
N SER A 49 8.16 -7.29 7.71
CA SER A 49 8.76 -6.24 6.89
C SER A 49 8.34 -4.85 7.39
N SER A 50 7.03 -4.63 7.63
CA SER A 50 6.54 -3.39 8.24
C SER A 50 7.23 -3.06 9.55
N GLN A 51 7.40 -4.04 10.45
CA GLN A 51 8.04 -3.83 11.75
C GLN A 51 9.51 -3.41 11.60
N ARG A 52 10.22 -4.04 10.66
CA ARG A 52 11.60 -3.66 10.35
C ARG A 52 11.67 -2.22 9.83
N SER A 53 10.87 -1.87 8.83
CA SER A 53 10.88 -0.52 8.25
C SER A 53 10.52 0.55 9.27
N VAL A 54 9.57 0.27 10.18
CA VAL A 54 9.21 1.18 11.27
C VAL A 54 10.36 1.35 12.26
N GLN A 55 11.07 0.27 12.62
CA GLN A 55 12.25 0.36 13.47
C GLN A 55 13.36 1.18 12.82
N GLU A 56 13.69 0.90 11.56
CA GLU A 56 14.71 1.62 10.81
C GLU A 56 14.36 3.11 10.66
N SER A 57 13.11 3.42 10.30
CA SER A 57 12.61 4.80 10.24
C SER A 57 12.70 5.49 11.60
N ASN A 58 12.37 4.80 12.69
CA ASN A 58 12.43 5.38 14.03
C ASN A 58 13.85 5.63 14.51
N THR A 59 14.82 4.81 14.09
CA THR A 59 16.23 5.07 14.33
C THR A 59 16.65 6.39 13.68
N VAL A 60 16.29 6.59 12.40
CA VAL A 60 16.60 7.83 11.67
C VAL A 60 15.88 9.03 12.29
N CYS A 61 14.59 8.92 12.62
CA CYS A 61 13.85 9.99 13.30
C CYS A 61 14.51 10.38 14.63
N LEU A 62 14.98 9.41 15.42
CA LEU A 62 15.66 9.67 16.68
C LEU A 62 16.98 10.42 16.47
N GLU A 63 17.78 10.03 15.47
CA GLU A 63 19.05 10.71 15.15
C GLU A 63 18.81 12.20 14.88
N TYR A 64 17.93 12.53 13.93
CA TYR A 64 17.64 13.93 13.59
C TYR A 64 16.93 14.70 14.71
N PHE A 65 16.05 14.03 15.47
CA PHE A 65 15.43 14.63 16.65
C PHE A 65 16.49 15.06 17.67
N MET A 66 17.47 14.19 17.95
CA MET A 66 18.53 14.47 18.92
C MET A 66 19.47 15.57 18.44
N GLU A 67 19.78 15.63 17.14
CA GLU A 67 20.54 16.73 16.53
C GLU A 67 19.80 18.07 16.69
N ALA A 68 18.54 18.14 16.29
CA ALA A 68 17.73 19.34 16.43
C ALA A 68 17.57 19.79 17.90
N LEU A 69 17.44 18.84 18.82
CA LEU A 69 17.36 19.12 20.24
C LEU A 69 18.69 19.68 20.79
N ALA A 70 19.83 19.15 20.34
CA ALA A 70 21.16 19.66 20.72
C ALA A 70 21.36 21.11 20.26
N ASP A 71 20.79 21.48 19.12
CA ASP A 71 20.81 22.84 18.57
C ASP A 71 19.75 23.78 19.19
N GLY A 72 18.86 23.25 20.03
CA GLY A 72 17.75 24.00 20.63
C GLY A 72 16.64 24.35 19.63
N ASP A 73 16.63 23.75 18.45
CA ASP A 73 15.60 23.94 17.43
C ASP A 73 14.41 23.01 17.66
N LEU A 74 13.51 23.45 18.54
CA LEU A 74 12.28 22.71 18.85
C LEU A 74 11.34 22.60 17.64
N LYS A 75 11.42 23.51 16.67
CA LYS A 75 10.59 23.46 15.48
C LYS A 75 11.05 22.32 14.60
N GLU A 76 12.35 22.20 14.37
CA GLU A 76 12.93 21.09 13.62
C GLU A 76 12.72 19.76 14.34
N ALA A 77 12.97 19.69 15.64
CA ALA A 77 12.75 18.47 16.43
C ALA A 77 11.30 17.95 16.30
N SER A 78 10.31 18.85 16.19
CA SER A 78 8.90 18.46 16.02
C SER A 78 8.57 17.80 14.67
N GLN A 79 9.46 17.90 13.67
CA GLN A 79 9.30 17.27 12.35
C GLN A 79 9.72 15.80 12.34
N TRP A 80 10.35 15.30 13.41
CA TRP A 80 10.90 13.94 13.48
C TRP A 80 10.17 13.05 14.51
N PRO A 81 8.85 12.87 14.41
CA PRO A 81 8.13 11.98 15.31
C PRO A 81 8.48 10.51 15.02
N ALA A 82 8.46 9.68 16.07
CA ALA A 82 8.49 8.24 15.89
C ALA A 82 7.21 7.76 15.19
N ASN A 83 7.36 6.89 14.20
CA ASN A 83 6.28 6.10 13.62
C ASN A 83 5.82 5.05 14.65
N GLY A 84 4.60 5.24 15.19
CA GLY A 84 4.01 4.37 16.19
C GLY A 84 3.29 3.14 15.62
N GLY A 85 3.39 2.88 14.31
CA GLY A 85 2.53 1.92 13.65
C GLY A 85 3.20 1.17 12.50
N ARG A 86 2.74 1.45 11.30
CA ARG A 86 2.97 0.64 10.10
C ARG A 86 3.66 1.50 9.03
N SER A 87 4.53 0.90 8.23
CA SER A 87 5.10 1.60 7.07
C SER A 87 4.09 1.61 5.92
N LEU A 88 3.89 2.78 5.32
CA LEU A 88 3.14 2.95 4.07
C LEU A 88 4.04 3.38 2.91
N THR A 89 5.36 3.34 3.11
CA THR A 89 6.35 3.61 2.07
C THR A 89 6.40 2.40 1.14
N LEU A 90 5.83 2.51 -0.06
CA LEU A 90 5.70 1.38 -0.98
C LEU A 90 7.05 0.74 -1.36
N ALA A 91 8.13 1.54 -1.42
CA ALA A 91 9.47 1.05 -1.71
C ALA A 91 10.01 0.06 -0.66
N ASP A 92 9.51 0.12 0.58
CA ASP A 92 9.94 -0.72 1.69
C ASP A 92 9.09 -2.00 1.83
N PHE A 93 8.08 -2.17 0.98
CA PHE A 93 7.17 -3.31 1.06
C PHE A 93 7.90 -4.60 0.67
N ALA A 94 7.55 -5.70 1.35
CA ALA A 94 8.14 -7.02 1.12
C ALA A 94 8.05 -7.50 -0.34
N ALA A 95 7.04 -7.07 -1.09
CA ALA A 95 6.92 -7.32 -2.51
C ALA A 95 6.29 -6.12 -3.23
N VAL A 96 6.98 -5.63 -4.26
CA VAL A 96 6.58 -4.46 -5.05
C VAL A 96 6.34 -4.84 -6.51
N ASN A 97 5.54 -4.03 -7.21
CA ASN A 97 5.26 -4.20 -8.65
C ASN A 97 4.67 -5.57 -9.04
N ILE A 98 3.92 -6.20 -8.14
CA ILE A 98 3.21 -7.46 -8.42
C ILE A 98 2.18 -7.21 -9.51
N ALA A 99 2.14 -8.10 -10.51
CA ALA A 99 1.25 -8.03 -11.66
C ALA A 99 1.23 -6.65 -12.36
N ARG A 100 2.37 -5.95 -12.39
CA ARG A 100 2.49 -4.62 -13.00
C ARG A 100 2.07 -4.66 -14.48
N GLN A 101 1.17 -3.76 -14.86
CA GLN A 101 0.74 -3.57 -16.24
C GLN A 101 0.70 -2.09 -16.60
N GLU A 102 1.15 -1.77 -17.81
CA GLU A 102 1.00 -0.43 -18.37
C GLU A 102 -0.48 -0.12 -18.63
N ILE A 103 -0.87 1.12 -18.37
CA ILE A 103 -2.25 1.61 -18.51
C ILE A 103 -2.73 1.58 -19.97
N GLY A 104 -1.80 1.70 -20.92
CA GLY A 104 -2.09 1.68 -22.36
C GLY A 104 -3.16 2.71 -22.75
N ASP A 105 -4.27 2.21 -23.31
CA ASP A 105 -5.41 3.01 -23.79
C ASP A 105 -6.44 3.35 -22.69
N VAL A 106 -6.25 2.87 -21.45
CA VAL A 106 -7.17 3.18 -20.35
C VAL A 106 -7.08 4.67 -20.03
N ARG A 107 -8.23 5.36 -20.07
CA ARG A 107 -8.28 6.81 -19.84
C ARG A 107 -8.19 7.15 -18.35
N VAL A 108 -7.10 7.78 -17.96
CA VAL A 108 -6.97 8.41 -16.63
C VAL A 108 -7.82 9.67 -16.60
N ASN A 109 -8.90 9.67 -15.82
CA ASN A 109 -9.82 10.78 -15.64
C ASN A 109 -10.25 10.88 -14.17
N LYS A 110 -11.15 11.82 -13.84
CA LYS A 110 -11.61 12.05 -12.45
C LYS A 110 -12.23 10.81 -11.76
N GLN A 111 -12.62 9.78 -12.51
CA GLN A 111 -13.18 8.54 -12.00
C GLN A 111 -12.15 7.42 -11.84
N PHE A 112 -10.92 7.59 -12.35
CA PHE A 112 -9.91 6.52 -12.43
C PHE A 112 -9.57 5.91 -11.06
N HIS A 113 -9.15 6.73 -10.10
CA HIS A 113 -8.83 6.26 -8.74
C HIS A 113 -10.08 5.74 -8.00
N GLY A 114 -11.25 6.33 -8.24
CA GLY A 114 -12.52 5.81 -7.73
C GLY A 114 -12.86 4.42 -8.28
N GLN A 115 -12.50 4.13 -9.53
CA GLN A 115 -12.65 2.80 -10.13
C GLN A 115 -11.60 1.82 -9.58
N MET A 116 -10.37 2.27 -9.29
CA MET A 116 -9.36 1.45 -8.61
C MET A 116 -9.83 1.01 -7.22
N ILE A 117 -10.33 1.95 -6.40
CA ILE A 117 -10.86 1.63 -5.06
C ILE A 117 -12.00 0.61 -5.17
N ARG A 118 -12.95 0.83 -6.09
CA ARG A 118 -14.07 -0.11 -6.31
C ARG A 118 -13.59 -1.50 -6.73
N ALA A 119 -12.53 -1.58 -7.53
CA ALA A 119 -11.92 -2.85 -7.89
C ALA A 119 -11.34 -3.55 -6.67
N VAL A 120 -10.60 -2.85 -5.80
CA VAL A 120 -10.08 -3.44 -4.54
C VAL A 120 -11.22 -3.93 -3.66
N LEU A 121 -12.28 -3.13 -3.49
CA LEU A 121 -13.46 -3.52 -2.70
C LEU A 121 -14.15 -4.77 -3.26
N ALA A 122 -14.20 -4.93 -4.60
CA ALA A 122 -14.77 -6.12 -5.23
C ALA A 122 -13.96 -7.41 -4.97
N PHE A 123 -12.68 -7.28 -4.60
CA PHE A 123 -11.78 -8.40 -4.28
C PHE A 123 -11.42 -8.49 -2.79
N GLN A 124 -12.02 -7.66 -1.93
CA GLN A 124 -11.57 -7.51 -0.54
C GLN A 124 -11.59 -8.83 0.25
N ASP A 125 -12.57 -9.70 0.00
CA ASP A 125 -12.71 -10.98 0.71
C ASP A 125 -11.63 -11.98 0.24
N GLU A 126 -11.30 -11.96 -1.05
CA GLU A 126 -10.22 -12.75 -1.60
C GLU A 126 -8.86 -12.26 -1.06
N ILE A 127 -8.66 -10.94 -0.98
CA ILE A 127 -7.45 -10.34 -0.39
C ILE A 127 -7.38 -10.68 1.12
N ALA A 128 -8.49 -10.61 1.84
CA ALA A 128 -8.58 -10.97 3.25
C ALA A 128 -8.10 -12.41 3.51
N SER A 129 -8.46 -13.33 2.60
CA SER A 129 -8.03 -14.75 2.69
C SER A 129 -6.52 -14.97 2.55
N LEU A 130 -5.77 -13.96 2.10
CA LEU A 130 -4.30 -13.99 2.00
C LEU A 130 -3.61 -13.54 3.29
N SER A 131 -4.37 -12.92 4.22
CA SER A 131 -3.84 -12.45 5.49
C SER A 131 -3.94 -13.55 6.55
N GLN A 132 -2.88 -13.66 7.36
CA GLN A 132 -2.89 -14.49 8.58
C GLN A 132 -3.69 -13.84 9.71
N GLU A 133 -3.86 -12.52 9.67
CA GLU A 133 -4.56 -11.73 10.67
C GLU A 133 -5.52 -10.74 9.96
N PRO A 134 -6.65 -11.20 9.38
CA PRO A 134 -7.52 -10.34 8.57
C PRO A 134 -8.05 -9.11 9.32
N ALA A 135 -8.21 -9.20 10.64
CA ALA A 135 -8.62 -8.08 11.49
C ALA A 135 -7.60 -6.94 11.53
N GLU A 136 -6.33 -7.23 11.26
CA GLU A 136 -5.25 -6.24 11.16
C GLU A 136 -4.96 -5.86 9.69
N LEU A 137 -5.61 -6.45 8.70
CA LEU A 137 -5.32 -6.13 7.29
C LEU A 137 -5.67 -4.66 6.98
N LEU A 138 -4.72 -3.95 6.38
CA LEU A 138 -4.98 -2.67 5.74
C LEU A 138 -4.98 -2.81 4.22
N LEU A 139 -6.00 -2.22 3.61
CA LEU A 139 -6.11 -2.01 2.19
C LEU A 139 -5.73 -0.56 1.90
N THR A 140 -4.96 -0.37 0.85
CA THR A 140 -4.56 0.97 0.40
C THR A 140 -4.67 1.13 -1.10
N CYS A 141 -4.85 2.36 -1.54
CA CYS A 141 -4.94 2.71 -2.96
C CYS A 141 -4.31 4.08 -3.21
N SER A 142 -3.64 4.23 -4.36
CA SER A 142 -3.19 5.54 -4.83
C SER A 142 -4.36 6.48 -5.08
N GLY A 143 -4.08 7.78 -4.93
CA GLY A 143 -4.98 8.84 -5.31
C GLY A 143 -4.41 9.75 -6.40
N PRO A 144 -5.11 10.85 -6.69
CA PRO A 144 -4.65 11.82 -7.68
C PRO A 144 -3.30 12.44 -7.33
N ASP A 145 -3.01 12.61 -6.03
CA ASP A 145 -1.88 13.42 -5.57
C ASP A 145 -0.81 12.58 -4.86
N GLU A 146 -1.20 11.49 -4.19
CA GLU A 146 -0.28 10.66 -3.40
C GLU A 146 -0.22 9.19 -3.86
N GLU A 147 0.95 8.57 -3.73
CA GLU A 147 1.16 7.14 -4.02
C GLU A 147 0.28 6.24 -3.11
N VAL A 148 0.06 6.68 -1.86
CA VAL A 148 -0.85 6.06 -0.90
C VAL A 148 -1.73 7.16 -0.30
N GLU A 149 -2.93 7.34 -0.86
CA GLU A 149 -3.87 8.39 -0.44
C GLU A 149 -5.05 7.82 0.36
N TYR A 150 -5.54 6.66 -0.04
CA TYR A 150 -6.68 6.01 0.57
C TYR A 150 -6.22 4.79 1.36
N VAL A 151 -6.58 4.73 2.65
CA VAL A 151 -6.23 3.64 3.56
C VAL A 151 -7.47 3.26 4.36
N TRP A 152 -7.81 1.97 4.41
CA TRP A 152 -8.94 1.48 5.18
C TRP A 152 -8.73 0.04 5.69
N SER A 153 -9.43 -0.31 6.76
CA SER A 153 -9.52 -1.68 7.27
C SER A 153 -10.73 -2.41 6.68
N LEU A 154 -10.75 -3.73 6.81
CA LEU A 154 -11.95 -4.52 6.49
C LEU A 154 -13.11 -4.15 7.45
N PRO A 155 -14.37 -4.26 6.99
CA PRO A 155 -15.52 -4.08 7.86
C PRO A 155 -15.59 -5.20 8.93
N PRO A 156 -16.18 -4.91 10.11
CA PRO A 156 -16.40 -5.93 11.13
C PRO A 156 -17.26 -7.07 10.59
N GLY A 157 -16.78 -8.32 10.71
CA GLY A 157 -17.52 -9.51 10.26
C GLY A 157 -16.93 -10.24 9.05
N VAL A 158 -15.89 -9.69 8.39
CA VAL A 158 -15.00 -10.47 7.51
C VAL A 158 -13.99 -11.20 8.41
N GLN A 159 -14.49 -12.10 9.24
CA GLN A 159 -13.68 -12.99 10.09
C GLN A 159 -14.04 -14.40 9.65
N GLN A 160 -13.06 -15.10 9.06
CA GLN A 160 -13.19 -16.52 8.73
C GLN A 160 -13.40 -17.34 10.01
#